data_AF-A0A957SCB8-F1
#
_entry.id   AF-A0A957SCB8-F1
#
_cell.length_a   1.000
_cell.length_b   1.000
_cell.length_c   1.000
_cell.angle_alpha   90.00
_cell.angle_beta   90.00
_cell.angle_gamma   90.00
#
_symmetry.space_group_name_H-M   'P 1'
#
loop_
_entity.id
_entity.type
_entity.pdbx_description
1 polymer ?
#
loop_
_entity_poly.entity_id
_entity_poly.type
_entity_poly.pdbx_seq_one_letter_code
_entity_poly.pdbx_strand_id
1 'polypeptide(L)'
;FRCYRRRVLERINLNTIFSSGYSFLIEMAFRCQKAGFTIGETPITFVNRTAGDSKISKWEIARACYTLLRLRTSALPWDRVADYVHRKRLETR
;
A
#
# COMPACT_ATOMS: atom_id res chain seq x y z
N PHE A 1 -2.41 5.51 -11.36
CA PHE A 1 -1.38 4.67 -12.00
C PHE A 1 -0.01 5.15 -11.57
N ARG A 2 0.99 4.26 -11.52
CA ARG A 2 2.37 4.60 -11.14
C ARG A 2 3.36 3.75 -11.94
N CYS A 3 4.48 4.36 -12.29
CA CYS A 3 5.58 3.69 -12.98
C CYS A 3 6.80 3.70 -12.06
N TYR A 4 7.46 2.56 -11.91
CA TYR A 4 8.68 2.43 -11.12
C TYR A 4 9.82 1.97 -12.02
N ARG A 5 11.00 2.55 -11.86
CA ARG A 5 12.21 2.05 -12.52
C ARG A 5 12.62 0.72 -11.88
N ARG A 6 13.22 -0.19 -12.66
CA ARG A 6 13.74 -1.48 -12.16
C ARG A 6 14.57 -1.33 -10.88
N ARG A 7 15.52 -0.39 -10.88
CA ARG A 7 16.40 -0.11 -9.73
C ARG A 7 15.65 0.26 -8.44
N VAL A 8 14.46 0.86 -8.55
CA VAL A 8 13.61 1.19 -7.38
C VAL A 8 13.01 -0.08 -6.79
N LEU A 9 12.51 -0.96 -7.64
CA LEU A 9 11.93 -2.25 -7.23
C LEU A 9 12.97 -3.21 -6.67
N GLU A 10 14.21 -3.15 -7.16
CA GLU A 10 15.33 -3.95 -6.64
C GLU A 10 15.82 -3.46 -5.27
N ARG A 11 15.76 -2.15 -5.03
CA ARG A 11 16.22 -1.55 -3.77
C ARG A 11 15.17 -1.61 -2.68
N ILE A 12 13.90 -1.65 -3.04
CA ILE A 12 12.80 -1.83 -2.09
C ILE A 12 12.57 -3.32 -1.89
N ASN A 13 12.73 -3.80 -0.66
CA ASN A 13 12.40 -5.19 -0.35
C ASN A 13 10.88 -5.41 -0.47
N LEU A 14 10.43 -5.97 -1.59
CA LEU A 14 9.01 -6.21 -1.88
C LEU A 14 8.40 -7.26 -0.96
N ASN A 15 9.21 -8.21 -0.45
CA ASN A 15 8.74 -9.30 0.41
C ASN A 15 8.31 -8.82 1.79
N THR A 16 8.77 -7.65 2.23
CA THR A 16 8.37 -7.07 3.52
C THR A 16 7.15 -6.18 3.39
N ILE A 17 6.54 -6.06 2.20
CA ILE A 17 5.33 -5.26 2.00
C ILE A 17 4.13 -6.02 2.54
N PHE A 18 3.46 -5.43 3.51
CA PHE A 18 2.30 -6.02 4.18
C PHE A 18 0.97 -5.58 3.55
N SER A 19 0.95 -4.38 2.96
CA SER A 19 -0.27 -3.79 2.42
C SER A 19 -0.73 -4.49 1.14
N SER A 20 -2.04 -4.69 0.99
CA SER A 20 -2.67 -5.27 -0.20
C SER A 20 -3.74 -4.35 -0.75
N GLY A 21 -3.95 -4.37 -2.08
CA GLY A 21 -4.89 -3.46 -2.74
C GLY A 21 -4.37 -2.02 -2.79
N TYR A 22 -5.24 -1.02 -2.63
CA TYR A 22 -4.88 0.39 -2.77
C TYR A 22 -3.84 0.88 -1.74
N SER A 23 -3.80 0.29 -0.55
CA SER A 23 -2.82 0.64 0.49
C SER A 23 -1.38 0.27 0.10
N PHE A 24 -1.18 -0.66 -0.83
CA PHE A 24 0.12 -0.98 -1.41
C PHE A 24 0.76 0.25 -2.08
N LEU A 25 -0.04 1.07 -2.77
CA LEU A 25 0.46 2.26 -3.45
C LEU A 25 1.03 3.26 -2.44
N ILE A 26 0.36 3.44 -1.30
CA ILE A 26 0.81 4.31 -0.22
C ILE A 26 2.13 3.81 0.35
N GLU A 27 2.20 2.52 0.68
CA GLU A 27 3.40 1.91 1.26
C GLU A 27 4.60 1.97 0.30
N MET A 28 4.38 1.73 -1.00
CA MET A 28 5.41 1.87 -2.02
C MET A 28 5.92 3.31 -2.14
N ALA A 29 5.04 4.32 -2.13
CA ALA A 29 5.47 5.73 -2.16
C ALA A 29 6.32 6.07 -0.94
N PHE A 30 5.86 5.67 0.25
CA PHE A 30 6.58 5.94 1.50
C PHE A 30 7.97 5.30 1.50
N ARG A 31 8.09 4.05 1.05
CA ARG A 31 9.38 3.36 0.92
C ARG A 31 10.29 4.00 -0.13
N CYS A 32 9.74 4.43 -1.26
CA CYS A 32 10.51 5.16 -2.28
C CYS A 32 11.10 6.46 -1.71
N GLN A 33 10.26 7.24 -1.01
CA GLN A 33 10.67 8.49 -0.37
C GLN A 33 11.71 8.25 0.73
N LYS A 34 11.50 7.25 1.59
CA LYS A 34 12.45 6.88 2.65
C LYS A 34 13.79 6.39 2.09
N ALA A 35 13.78 5.73 0.94
CA ALA A 35 14.99 5.29 0.24
C ALA A 35 15.71 6.41 -0.53
N GLY A 36 15.20 7.66 -0.49
CA GLY A 36 15.81 8.82 -1.11
C GLY A 36 15.57 8.94 -2.62
N PHE A 37 14.59 8.24 -3.18
CA PHE A 37 14.25 8.37 -4.59
C PHE A 37 13.42 9.63 -4.86
N THR A 38 13.66 10.25 -6.01
CA THR A 38 12.84 11.36 -6.50
C THR A 38 11.50 10.84 -7.04
N ILE A 39 10.42 11.49 -6.64
CA ILE A 39 9.06 11.21 -7.11
C ILE A 39 8.63 12.37 -7.99
N GLY A 40 8.19 12.07 -9.21
CA GLY A 40 7.61 13.04 -10.14
C GLY A 40 6.15 12.71 -10.41
N GLU A 41 5.35 13.73 -10.66
CA GLU A 41 3.94 13.60 -11.00
C GLU A 41 3.74 13.96 -12.47
N THR A 42 2.98 13.14 -13.19
CA THR A 42 2.61 13.40 -14.58
C THR A 42 1.09 13.43 -14.65
N PRO A 43 0.48 14.49 -15.22
CA PRO A 43 -0.97 14.57 -15.31
C PRO A 43 -1.49 13.44 -16.22
N ILE A 44 -2.56 12.79 -15.78
CA ILE A 44 -3.25 11.74 -16.53
C ILE A 44 -4.74 12.07 -16.50
N THR A 45 -5.38 12.14 -17.66
CA THR A 45 -6.83 12.24 -17.76
C THR A 45 -7.45 10.88 -17.48
N PHE A 46 -8.10 10.74 -16.34
CA PHE A 46 -8.83 9.52 -15.99
C PHE A 46 -10.22 9.55 -16.62
N VAL A 47 -10.46 8.66 -17.57
CA VAL A 47 -11.81 8.42 -18.11
C VAL A 47 -12.55 7.49 -17.16
N ASN A 48 -13.76 7.89 -16.74
CA ASN A 48 -14.59 7.04 -15.89
C ASN A 48 -14.96 5.75 -16.62
N ARG A 49 -14.93 4.63 -15.88
CA ARG A 49 -15.48 3.38 -16.39
C ARG A 49 -17.00 3.54 -16.48
N THR A 50 -17.57 3.25 -17.65
CA THR A 50 -19.01 3.34 -17.91
C THR A 50 -19.80 2.15 -17.39
N ALA A 51 -19.13 1.05 -17.02
CA ALA A 51 -19.74 -0.15 -16.45
C ALA A 51 -18.87 -0.80 -15.37
N GLY A 52 -19.53 -1.29 -14.31
CA GLY A 52 -18.94 -2.05 -13.21
C GLY A 52 -19.04 -1.36 -11.85
N ASP A 53 -19.24 -2.15 -10.79
CA ASP A 53 -19.30 -1.65 -9.41
C ASP A 53 -17.92 -1.20 -8.90
N SER A 54 -17.95 -0.24 -7.97
CA SER A 54 -16.77 0.21 -7.24
C SER A 54 -16.11 -0.95 -6.51
N LYS A 55 -14.87 -1.28 -6.90
CA LYS A 55 -14.01 -2.24 -6.19
C LYS A 55 -13.52 -1.73 -4.83
N ILE A 56 -13.72 -0.43 -4.55
CA ILE A 56 -13.33 0.22 -3.28
C ILE A 56 -14.40 -0.07 -2.23
N SER A 57 -14.09 -1.00 -1.33
CA SER A 57 -14.92 -1.26 -0.15
C SER A 57 -14.49 -0.37 1.04
N LYS A 58 -15.41 -0.06 1.96
CA LYS A 58 -15.10 0.64 3.23
C LYS A 58 -13.95 -0.04 4.00
N TRP A 59 -13.84 -1.37 3.88
CA TRP A 59 -12.75 -2.16 4.45
C TRP A 59 -11.37 -1.91 3.82
N GLU A 60 -11.31 -1.53 2.54
CA GLU A 60 -10.04 -1.13 1.91
C GLU A 60 -9.58 0.24 2.40
N ILE A 61 -10.51 1.18 2.60
CA ILE A 61 -10.24 2.51 3.16
C ILE A 61 -9.68 2.36 4.59
N ALA A 62 -10.34 1.56 5.43
CA ALA A 62 -9.87 1.28 6.79
C ALA A 62 -8.44 0.69 6.81
N ARG A 63 -8.14 -0.23 5.89
CA ARG A 63 -6.78 -0.79 5.73
C ARG A 63 -5.75 0.26 5.31
N ALA A 64 -6.09 1.17 4.40
CA ALA A 64 -5.20 2.25 4.00
C ALA A 64 -4.88 3.20 5.17
N CYS A 65 -5.88 3.59 5.96
CA CYS A 65 -5.69 4.39 7.17
C CYS A 65 -4.81 3.68 8.20
N TYR A 66 -5.03 2.38 8.42
CA TYR A 66 -4.19 1.55 9.28
C TYR A 66 -2.73 1.51 8.82
N THR A 67 -2.49 1.27 7.52
CA THR A 67 -1.13 1.30 6.94
C THR A 67 -0.44 2.65 7.18
N LEU A 68 -1.15 3.77 7.01
CA LEU A 68 -0.60 5.11 7.26
C LEU A 68 -0.21 5.31 8.72
N LEU A 69 -1.08 4.93 9.66
CA LEU A 69 -0.81 5.00 11.09
C LEU A 69 0.41 4.17 11.46
N ARG A 70 0.51 2.93 10.95
CA ARG A 70 1.67 2.06 11.13
C ARG A 70 2.97 2.66 10.61
N LEU A 71 2.95 3.17 9.38
CA LEU A 71 4.14 3.78 8.76
C LEU A 71 4.60 5.03 9.51
N ARG A 72 3.67 5.84 10.04
CA ARG A 72 3.96 7.03 10.84
C ARG A 72 4.48 6.71 12.24
N THR A 73 3.98 5.65 12.87
CA THR A 73 4.30 5.29 14.26
C THR A 73 5.17 4.03 14.30
N SER A 74 6.37 4.09 13.72
CA SER A 74 7.31 2.95 13.69
C SER A 74 7.75 2.43 15.07
N ALA A 75 7.37 3.12 16.16
CA ALA A 75 7.72 2.80 17.55
C ALA A 75 6.68 1.94 18.30
N LEU A 76 5.49 1.70 17.74
CA LEU A 76 4.49 0.79 18.35
C LEU A 76 4.70 -0.67 17.89
N PRO A 77 4.32 -1.67 18.71
CA PRO A 77 4.50 -3.09 18.41
C PRO A 77 3.48 -3.57 17.35
N TRP A 78 3.67 -3.10 16.12
CA TRP A 78 2.80 -3.37 14.98
C TRP A 78 2.86 -4.81 14.49
N ASP A 79 3.87 -5.58 14.91
CA ASP A 79 4.02 -6.99 14.57
C ASP A 79 2.85 -7.82 15.13
N ARG A 80 2.38 -7.49 16.35
CA ARG A 80 1.23 -8.19 16.97
C ARG A 80 -0.07 -7.97 16.22
N VAL A 81 -0.26 -6.79 15.65
CA VAL A 81 -1.49 -6.45 14.91
C VAL A 81 -1.42 -6.98 13.48
N ALA A 82 -0.23 -6.99 12.88
CA ALA A 82 0.01 -7.65 11.59
C ALA A 82 -0.29 -9.15 11.66
N ASP A 83 0.15 -9.84 12.72
CA ASP A 83 -0.12 -11.26 12.95
C ASP A 83 -1.60 -11.58 13.18
N TYR A 84 -2.33 -10.68 13.85
CA TYR A 84 -3.77 -10.81 14.04
C TYR A 84 -4.53 -10.74 12.72
N VAL A 85 -4.19 -9.76 11.87
CA VAL A 85 -4.82 -9.58 10.55
C VAL A 85 -4.43 -10.70 9.58
N HIS A 86 -3.19 -11.20 9.64
CA HIS A 86 -2.75 -12.33 8.82
C HIS A 86 -3.48 -13.63 9.16
N ARG A 87 -3.66 -13.94 10.46
CA ARG A 87 -4.42 -15.12 10.91
C ARG A 87 -5.87 -15.08 10.44
N LYS A 88 -6.53 -13.94 10.61
CA LYS A 88 -7.94 -13.77 10.19
C LYS A 88 -8.15 -13.98 8.69
N ARG A 89 -7.13 -13.70 7.86
CA ARG A 89 -7.15 -13.90 6.40
C ARG A 89 -7.02 -15.38 5.99
N LEU A 90 -6.37 -16.21 6.80
CA LEU A 90 -6.23 -17.65 6.56
C LEU A 90 -7.48 -18.43 6.96
N GLU A 91 -8.26 -17.91 7.91
CA GLU A 91 -9.56 -18.48 8.33
C GLU A 91 -10.73 -18.20 7.36
N THR A 92 -10.57 -17.28 6.40
CA THR A 92 -11.65 -16.92 5.44
C THR A 92 -11.45 -17.50 4.03
N ARG A 93 -10.64 -18.55 3.90
CA ARG A 93 -10.53 -19.39 2.70
C ARG A 93 -11.01 -20.79 3.01
#